data_AF-A0A2Z6LLC6-F1
#
_entry.id   AF-A0A2Z6LLC6-F1
#
_cell.length_a   1.000
_cell.length_b   1.000
_cell.length_c   1.000
_cell.angle_alpha   90.00
_cell.angle_beta   90.00
_cell.angle_gamma   90.00
#
_symmetry.space_group_name_H-M   'P 1'
#
loop_
_entity.id
_entity.type
_entity.pdbx_description
1 polymer ?
#
loop_
_entity_poly.entity_id
_entity_poly.type
_entity_poly.pdbx_seq_one_letter_code
_entity_poly.pdbx_strand_id
1 'polypeptide(L)'
;MVGEPESFAPLEVIIFNWQLLRLRLPTRANLLHCCVSAVQGALCCGCSLHQETETHLFATCRVAAAVWTEEGDEHDMAISDLEAMESKEYTYLRWKRNPGV
;
A
#
# COMPACT_ATOMS: atom_id res chain seq x y z
N MET A 1 -21.15 2.57 25.62
CA MET A 1 -19.69 2.41 25.49
C MET A 1 -19.46 1.80 24.12
N VAL A 2 -19.14 2.63 23.12
CA VAL A 2 -18.86 2.13 21.76
C VAL A 2 -17.44 1.58 21.81
N GLY A 3 -17.30 0.27 21.69
CA GLY A 3 -15.99 -0.37 21.57
C GLY A 3 -15.30 0.17 20.31
N GLU A 4 -14.03 0.53 20.46
CA GLU A 4 -13.18 0.95 19.35
C GLU A 4 -13.14 -0.19 18.32
N PRO A 5 -13.23 0.09 17.00
CA PRO A 5 -13.08 -0.96 16.00
C PRO A 5 -11.64 -1.45 16.04
N GLU A 6 -11.41 -2.57 16.71
CA GLU A 6 -10.11 -3.23 16.75
C GLU A 6 -9.84 -3.85 15.38
N SER A 7 -8.90 -3.25 14.64
CA SER A 7 -8.31 -3.90 13.48
C SER A 7 -7.49 -5.09 13.97
N PHE A 8 -7.77 -6.29 13.47
CA PHE A 8 -6.98 -7.50 13.75
C PHE A 8 -5.56 -7.44 13.17
N ALA A 9 -5.28 -6.48 12.28
CA ALA A 9 -3.94 -6.28 11.75
C ALA A 9 -3.05 -5.56 12.79
N PRO A 10 -1.78 -5.97 12.94
CA PRO A 10 -0.81 -5.25 13.75
C PRO A 10 -0.71 -3.77 13.32
N LEU A 11 -0.45 -2.88 14.29
CA LEU A 11 -0.35 -1.44 14.04
C LEU A 11 0.66 -1.09 12.92
N GLU A 12 1.76 -1.83 12.84
CA GLU A 12 2.77 -1.67 11.80
C GLU A 12 2.18 -1.86 10.38
N VAL A 13 1.33 -2.87 10.21
CA VAL A 13 0.65 -3.16 8.94
C VAL A 13 -0.33 -2.04 8.58
N ILE A 14 -1.03 -1.49 9.57
CA ILE A 14 -1.96 -0.37 9.37
C ILE A 14 -1.20 0.88 8.93
N ILE A 15 -0.11 1.23 9.63
CA ILE A 15 0.73 2.39 9.30
C ILE A 15 1.32 2.22 7.91
N PHE A 16 1.85 1.04 7.60
CA PHE A 16 2.40 0.72 6.29
C PHE A 16 1.36 0.91 5.18
N ASN A 17 0.16 0.35 5.31
CA ASN A 17 -0.91 0.52 4.34
C ASN A 17 -1.32 1.99 4.16
N TRP A 18 -1.43 2.74 5.27
CA TRP A 18 -1.71 4.17 5.21
C TRP A 18 -0.63 4.94 4.45
N GLN A 19 0.64 4.62 4.65
CA GLN A 19 1.75 5.23 3.92
C GLN A 19 1.71 4.85 2.44
N LEU A 20 1.45 3.58 2.12
CA LEU A 20 1.35 3.06 0.76
C LEU A 20 0.23 3.75 -0.03
N LEU A 21 -0.98 3.78 0.51
CA LEU A 21 -2.15 4.38 -0.14
C LEU A 21 -2.01 5.88 -0.36
N ARG A 22 -1.23 6.56 0.49
CA ARG A 22 -1.00 8.01 0.37
C ARG A 22 0.29 8.36 -0.37
N LEU A 23 0.98 7.39 -0.97
CA LEU A 23 2.25 7.56 -1.67
C LEU A 23 3.29 8.27 -0.79
N ARG A 24 3.42 7.81 0.46
CA ARG A 24 4.32 8.36 1.47
C ARG A 24 5.42 7.38 1.88
N LEU A 25 5.61 6.30 1.12
CA LEU A 25 6.73 5.41 1.39
C LEU A 25 8.04 6.10 0.99
N PRO A 26 9.16 5.75 1.64
CA PRO A 26 10.47 6.32 1.34
C PRO A 26 11.07 5.75 0.04
N THR A 27 10.32 5.81 -1.06
CA THR A 27 10.78 5.43 -2.40
C THR A 27 11.81 6.44 -2.91
N ARG A 28 12.71 6.05 -3.81
CA ARG A 28 13.69 7.00 -4.37
C ARG A 28 13.03 8.20 -5.04
N ALA A 29 11.87 8.02 -5.67
CA ALA A 29 11.11 9.14 -6.23
C ALA A 29 10.70 10.15 -5.14
N ASN A 30 10.13 9.67 -4.03
CA ASN A 30 9.69 10.52 -2.93
C ASN A 30 10.87 11.17 -2.20
N LEU A 31 11.97 10.44 -2.00
CA LEU A 31 13.17 10.97 -1.38
C LEU A 31 13.80 12.09 -2.21
N LEU A 32 13.83 11.93 -3.54
CA LEU A 32 14.28 13.00 -4.44
C LEU A 32 13.34 14.19 -4.43
N HIS A 33 12.03 13.96 -4.42
CA HIS A 33 11.04 15.03 -4.29
C HIS A 33 11.19 15.81 -2.97
N CYS A 34 11.59 15.13 -1.90
CA CYS A 34 11.91 15.73 -0.60
C CYS A 34 13.34 16.29 -0.52
N CYS A 35 14.07 16.39 -1.64
CA CYS A 35 15.44 16.90 -1.72
C CYS A 35 16.45 16.20 -0.81
N VAL A 36 16.28 14.88 -0.57
CA VAL A 36 17.23 14.09 0.20
C VAL A 36 18.49 13.86 -0.64
N SER A 37 19.57 14.54 -0.28
CA SER A 37 20.82 14.66 -1.06
C SER A 37 21.58 13.35 -1.28
N ALA A 38 21.29 12.31 -0.49
CA ALA A 38 21.95 11.00 -0.59
C ALA A 38 21.44 10.13 -1.75
N VAL A 39 20.30 10.47 -2.37
CA VAL A 39 19.68 9.63 -3.39
C VAL A 39 20.20 9.99 -4.78
N GLN A 40 20.93 9.07 -5.39
CA GLN A 40 21.41 9.21 -6.77
C GLN A 40 20.35 8.69 -7.74
N GLY A 41 19.52 9.61 -8.24
CA GLY A 41 18.50 9.29 -9.24
C GLY A 41 17.34 8.44 -8.71
N ALA A 42 16.30 8.37 -9.53
CA ALA A 42 15.01 7.84 -9.11
C ALA A 42 14.76 6.41 -9.59
N LEU A 43 15.72 5.75 -10.25
CA LEU A 43 15.52 4.42 -10.82
C LEU A 43 15.36 3.36 -9.72
N CYS A 44 14.47 2.40 -9.96
CA CYS A 44 14.22 1.25 -9.11
C CYS A 44 15.51 0.47 -8.85
N CYS A 45 15.82 0.23 -7.58
CA CYS A 45 17.00 -0.55 -7.19
C CYS A 45 16.94 -2.02 -7.67
N GLY A 46 15.74 -2.57 -7.86
CA GLY A 46 15.54 -3.93 -8.35
C GLY A 46 15.68 -4.04 -9.87
N CYS A 47 14.76 -3.41 -10.62
CA CYS A 47 14.73 -3.58 -12.07
C CYS A 47 15.65 -2.63 -12.84
N SER A 48 16.05 -1.49 -12.26
CA SER A 48 16.85 -0.43 -12.90
C SER A 48 16.26 0.17 -14.20
N LEU A 49 15.03 -0.18 -14.59
CA LEU A 49 14.40 0.26 -15.84
C LEU A 49 13.39 1.40 -15.66
N HIS A 50 12.68 1.40 -14.55
CA HIS A 50 11.63 2.37 -14.24
C HIS A 50 11.95 3.15 -12.97
N GLN A 51 11.24 4.25 -12.78
CA GLN A 51 11.32 5.01 -11.54
C GLN A 51 10.83 4.17 -10.36
N GLU A 52 11.52 4.24 -9.23
CA GLU A 52 11.11 3.65 -7.97
C GLU A 52 9.99 4.48 -7.36
N THR A 53 8.76 4.03 -7.58
CA THR A 53 7.54 4.55 -6.96
C THR A 53 6.83 3.40 -6.24
N GLU A 54 5.86 3.73 -5.39
CA GLU A 54 5.02 2.75 -4.71
C GLU A 54 4.24 1.90 -5.72
N THR A 55 3.65 2.55 -6.72
CA THR A 55 2.96 1.88 -7.82
C THR A 55 3.89 0.95 -8.60
N HIS A 56 5.16 1.34 -8.76
CA HIS A 56 6.13 0.46 -9.38
C HIS A 56 6.44 -0.74 -8.49
N LEU A 57 6.84 -0.52 -7.24
CA LEU A 57 7.25 -1.58 -6.30
C LEU A 57 6.15 -2.59 -5.97
N PHE A 58 4.89 -2.16 -5.89
CA PHE A 58 3.78 -3.01 -5.43
C PHE A 58 2.81 -3.46 -6.52
N ALA A 59 2.88 -2.90 -7.74
CA ALA A 59 1.94 -3.28 -8.81
C ALA A 59 2.58 -3.67 -10.15
N THR A 60 3.80 -3.21 -10.48
CA THR A 60 4.34 -3.40 -11.85
C THR A 60 5.79 -3.89 -11.94
N CYS A 61 6.57 -3.79 -10.86
CA CYS A 61 7.95 -4.24 -10.84
C CYS A 61 8.02 -5.76 -10.77
N ARG A 62 8.46 -6.40 -11.86
CA ARG A 62 8.62 -7.87 -11.92
C ARG A 62 9.60 -8.41 -10.87
N VAL A 63 10.65 -7.66 -10.58
CA VAL A 63 11.65 -8.06 -9.56
C VAL A 63 11.02 -8.02 -8.16
N ALA A 64 10.28 -6.95 -7.85
CA ALA A 64 9.59 -6.86 -6.56
C ALA A 64 8.48 -7.92 -6.46
N ALA A 65 7.71 -8.13 -7.52
CA ALA A 65 6.67 -9.16 -7.58
C ALA A 65 7.25 -10.55 -7.26
N ALA A 66 8.40 -10.91 -7.87
CA ALA A 66 9.07 -12.16 -7.57
C ALA A 66 9.37 -12.32 -6.06
N VAL A 67 9.92 -11.27 -5.42
CA VAL A 67 10.19 -11.28 -3.98
C VAL A 67 8.92 -11.47 -3.14
N TRP A 68 7.82 -10.80 -3.50
CA TRP A 68 6.55 -10.94 -2.77
C TRP A 68 5.89 -12.31 -2.97
N THR A 69 6.15 -12.98 -4.09
CA THR A 69 5.57 -14.30 -4.41
C THR A 69 6.47 -15.48 -4.02
N GLU A 70 7.74 -15.24 -3.69
CA GLU A 70 8.69 -16.31 -3.31
C GLU A 70 8.45 -16.88 -1.90
N GLU A 71 7.61 -16.23 -1.09
CA GLU A 71 7.20 -16.68 0.24
C GLU A 71 5.66 -16.73 0.32
N GLY A 72 5.04 -17.82 -0.14
CA GLY A 72 3.65 -18.13 0.17
C GLY A 72 2.90 -18.82 -0.96
N ASP A 73 2.44 -20.03 -0.68
CA ASP A 73 1.49 -20.79 -1.51
C ASP A 73 0.35 -19.91 -2.06
N GLU A 74 0.14 -19.99 -3.38
CA GLU A 74 -1.01 -19.56 -4.18
C GLU A 74 -2.24 -19.00 -3.43
N HIS A 75 -2.17 -17.77 -2.91
CA HIS A 75 -3.37 -16.96 -2.72
C HIS A 75 -3.16 -15.57 -3.33
N ASP A 76 -3.83 -15.39 -4.45
CA ASP A 76 -4.01 -14.13 -5.18
C ASP A 76 -4.45 -13.00 -4.22
N MET A 77 -3.53 -12.15 -3.77
CA MET A 77 -3.87 -10.78 -3.40
C MET A 77 -4.05 -9.97 -4.69
N ALA A 78 -5.16 -10.25 -5.38
CA ALA A 78 -5.54 -9.49 -6.56
C ALA A 78 -5.93 -8.06 -6.14
N ILE A 79 -5.79 -7.12 -7.08
CA ILE A 79 -6.23 -5.71 -6.98
C ILE A 79 -7.67 -5.57 -6.42
N SER A 80 -8.49 -6.62 -6.54
CA SER A 80 -9.79 -6.76 -5.89
C SER A 80 -9.77 -6.58 -4.37
N ASP A 81 -8.68 -6.89 -3.67
CA ASP A 81 -8.58 -6.73 -2.21
C ASP A 81 -8.39 -5.27 -1.79
N LEU A 82 -7.71 -4.47 -2.62
CA LEU A 82 -7.62 -3.02 -2.45
C LEU A 82 -8.98 -2.36 -2.74
N GLU A 83 -9.68 -2.80 -3.80
CA GLU A 83 -11.07 -2.38 -4.06
C GLU A 83 -12.03 -2.83 -2.95
N ALA A 84 -11.77 -3.98 -2.31
CA ALA A 84 -12.53 -4.45 -1.16
C ALA A 84 -12.28 -3.61 0.10
N MET A 85 -11.08 -3.05 0.29
CA MET A 85 -10.83 -2.07 1.35
C MET A 85 -11.60 -0.76 1.12
N GLU A 86 -11.62 -0.24 -0.10
CA GLU A 86 -12.43 0.95 -0.44
C GLU A 86 -13.94 0.68 -0.28
N SER A 87 -14.40 -0.54 -0.61
CA SER A 87 -15.80 -0.97 -0.44
C SER A 87 -16.22 -1.11 1.04
N LYS A 88 -15.30 -1.51 1.92
CA LYS A 88 -15.51 -1.56 3.38
C LYS A 88 -15.62 -0.15 3.98
N GLU A 89 -14.85 0.83 3.48
CA GLU A 89 -15.02 2.23 3.87
C GLU A 89 -16.38 2.78 3.40
N TYR A 90 -16.81 2.48 2.16
CA TYR A 90 -18.09 2.95 1.64
C TYR A 90 -19.29 2.39 2.42
N THR A 91 -19.28 1.09 2.72
CA THR A 91 -20.33 0.45 3.54
C THR A 91 -20.34 0.97 4.97
N TYR A 92 -19.17 1.23 5.57
CA TYR A 92 -19.05 1.86 6.88
C TYR A 92 -19.57 3.31 6.92
N LEU A 93 -19.23 4.13 5.92
CA LEU A 93 -19.73 5.51 5.80
C LEU A 93 -21.25 5.55 5.51
N ARG A 94 -21.76 4.59 4.72
CA ARG A 94 -23.20 4.45 4.45
C ARG A 94 -23.98 4.05 5.70
N TRP A 95 -23.46 3.11 6.49
CA TRP A 95 -24.06 2.70 7.77
C TRP A 95 -24.09 3.86 8.78
N LYS A 96 -23.00 4.64 8.89
CA LYS A 96 -22.95 5.85 9.73
C LYS A 96 -24.00 6.91 9.40
N ARG A 97 -24.45 6.96 8.14
CA ARG A 97 -25.36 8.01 7.65
C ARG A 97 -26.85 7.65 7.80
N ASN A 98 -27.19 6.37 7.98
CA ASN A 98 -28.57 5.89 8.19
C ASN A 98 -28.57 4.61 9.06
N PRO A 99 -28.48 4.73 10.40
CA PRO A 99 -28.40 3.58 11.30
C PRO A 99 -29.77 2.89 11.56
N GLY A 100 -30.73 3.00 10.65
CA GLY A 100 -32.14 2.69 10.95
C GLY A 100 -33.00 2.14 9.81
N VAL A 101 -32.42 1.37 8.86
CA VAL A 101 -33.19 0.46 7.99
C VAL A 101 -32.71 -0.96 8.25
#